data_AF-A0A1I2AHQ6-F1
#
_entry.id   AF-A0A1I2AHQ6-F1
#
_cell.length_a   1.000
_cell.length_b   1.000
_cell.length_c   1.000
_cell.angle_alpha   90.00
_cell.angle_beta   90.00
_cell.angle_gamma   90.00
#
_symmetry.space_group_name_H-M   'P 1'
#
loop_
_entity.id
_entity.type
_entity.pdbx_description
1 polymer ?
#
loop_
_entity_poly.entity_id
_entity_poly.type
_entity_poly.pdbx_seq_one_letter_code
_entity_poly.pdbx_strand_id
1 'polypeptide(L)'
;MSELHMPISMEWSKEEVIDAVNFFQTVERAHHKAVPREDILALYNRFKEIVPSKSEEKQLFRTFDERAEVSCWQAVQAAKKAEPGEKVKL
;
A
#
# COMPACT_ATOMS: atom_id res chain seq x y z
N MET A 1 7.99 -19.66 -3.32
CA MET A 1 7.54 -18.33 -2.86
C MET A 1 8.35 -17.32 -3.65
N SER A 2 7.71 -16.61 -4.56
CA SER A 2 8.36 -15.68 -5.48
C SER A 2 9.00 -14.55 -4.66
N GLU A 3 10.32 -14.41 -4.73
CA GLU A 3 11.03 -13.26 -4.14
C GLU A 3 10.52 -11.99 -4.82
N LEU A 4 9.66 -11.25 -4.13
CA LEU A 4 9.27 -9.91 -4.51
C LEU A 4 10.49 -9.01 -4.36
N HIS A 5 11.32 -8.94 -5.39
CA HIS A 5 12.19 -7.81 -5.63
C HIS A 5 11.29 -6.60 -5.91
N MET A 6 10.82 -5.96 -4.84
CA MET A 6 10.41 -4.56 -4.89
C MET A 6 11.68 -3.74 -5.13
N PRO A 7 11.61 -2.61 -5.85
CA PRO A 7 12.73 -1.69 -5.96
C PRO A 7 12.86 -0.94 -4.64
N ILE A 8 13.34 -1.64 -3.61
CA ILE A 8 13.59 -1.11 -2.29
C ILE A 8 14.94 -0.39 -2.36
N SER A 9 14.98 0.90 -2.01
CA SER A 9 16.27 1.58 -1.84
C SER A 9 17.10 0.78 -0.84
N MET A 10 18.41 0.61 -1.08
CA MET A 10 19.33 -0.05 -0.14
C MET A 10 19.45 0.69 1.21
N GLU A 11 18.76 1.81 1.35
CA GLU A 11 18.75 2.70 2.50
C GLU A 11 17.65 2.38 3.52
N TRP A 12 16.68 1.50 3.20
CA TRP A 12 15.59 1.19 4.12
C TRP A 12 16.00 0.19 5.19
N SER A 13 15.58 0.43 6.43
CA SER A 13 15.69 -0.54 7.51
C SER A 13 14.83 -1.78 7.23
N LYS A 14 15.12 -2.88 7.91
CA LYS A 14 14.28 -4.09 7.84
C LYS A 14 12.84 -3.80 8.25
N GLU A 15 12.63 -2.93 9.25
CA GLU A 15 11.29 -2.56 9.70
C GLU A 15 10.55 -1.76 8.64
N GLU A 16 11.22 -0.82 7.98
CA GLU A 16 10.64 -0.02 6.90
C GLU A 16 10.23 -0.88 5.71
N VAL A 17 11.03 -1.90 5.38
CA VAL A 17 10.67 -2.90 4.37
C VAL A 17 9.39 -3.64 4.76
N ILE A 18 9.30 -4.11 6.01
CA ILE A 18 8.11 -4.80 6.52
C ILE A 18 6.88 -3.89 6.46
N ASP A 19 7.02 -2.62 6.87
CA ASP A 19 5.95 -1.63 6.84
C ASP A 19 5.43 -1.36 5.42
N ALA A 20 6.34 -1.20 4.46
CA ALA A 20 5.98 -1.02 3.05
C ALA A 20 5.26 -2.26 2.48
N VAL A 21 5.75 -3.46 2.81
CA VAL A 21 5.09 -4.72 2.41
C VAL A 21 3.68 -4.82 3.01
N ASN A 22 3.51 -4.46 4.28
CA ASN A 22 2.20 -4.50 4.95
C ASN A 22 1.18 -3.56 4.27
N PHE A 23 1.61 -2.39 3.80
CA PHE A 23 0.77 -1.50 3.01
C PHE A 23 0.29 -2.18 1.72
N PHE A 24 1.19 -2.74 0.92
CA PHE A 24 0.85 -3.40 -0.34
C PHE A 24 -0.06 -4.63 -0.15
N GLN A 25 0.23 -5.46 0.85
CA GLN A 25 -0.63 -6.60 1.20
C GLN A 25 -2.02 -6.16 1.64
N THR A 26 -2.13 -5.01 2.30
CA THR A 26 -3.43 -4.46 2.70
C THR A 26 -4.23 -3.96 1.51
N VAL A 27 -3.59 -3.38 0.49
CA VAL A 27 -4.21 -3.03 -0.78
C VAL A 27 -4.73 -4.28 -1.51
N GLU A 28 -3.89 -5.31 -1.64
CA GLU A 28 -4.29 -6.58 -2.25
C GLU A 28 -5.49 -7.18 -1.52
N ARG A 29 -5.41 -7.21 -0.19
CA ARG A 29 -6.50 -7.68 0.66
C ARG A 29 -7.81 -6.92 0.43
N ALA A 30 -7.76 -5.61 0.21
CA ALA A 30 -8.93 -4.78 -0.06
C ALA A 30 -9.63 -5.14 -1.39
N HIS A 31 -8.94 -5.74 -2.36
CA HIS A 31 -9.54 -6.25 -3.60
C HIS A 31 -10.20 -7.63 -3.42
N HIS A 32 -9.82 -8.38 -2.37
CA HIS A 32 -10.43 -9.67 -2.07
C HIS A 32 -11.56 -9.57 -1.02
N LYS A 33 -11.38 -8.74 0.01
CA LYS A 33 -12.30 -8.61 1.14
C LYS A 33 -12.32 -7.19 1.69
N ALA A 34 -13.40 -6.85 2.38
CA ALA A 34 -13.53 -5.54 3.02
C ALA A 34 -12.51 -5.36 4.16
N VAL A 35 -11.76 -4.26 4.13
CA VAL A 35 -10.73 -3.88 5.11
C VAL A 35 -11.12 -2.56 5.78
N PRO A 36 -10.97 -2.39 7.10
CA PRO A 36 -11.20 -1.11 7.77
C PRO A 36 -10.44 0.03 7.08
N ARG A 37 -11.08 1.19 6.88
CA ARG A 37 -10.42 2.34 6.27
C ARG A 37 -9.20 2.78 7.08
N GLU A 38 -9.27 2.64 8.40
CA GLU A 38 -8.24 3.03 9.34
C GLU A 38 -6.95 2.23 9.11
N ASP A 39 -7.07 0.93 8.85
CA ASP A 39 -5.92 0.07 8.55
C ASP A 39 -5.22 0.50 7.26
N ILE A 40 -6.00 0.79 6.20
CA ILE A 40 -5.46 1.25 4.92
C ILE A 40 -4.75 2.60 5.10
N LEU A 41 -5.38 3.55 5.79
CA LEU A 41 -4.83 4.89 5.98
C LEU A 41 -3.61 4.89 6.90
N ALA A 42 -3.60 4.09 7.97
CA ALA A 42 -2.46 3.98 8.88
C ALA A 42 -1.22 3.44 8.15
N LEU A 43 -1.38 2.34 7.42
CA LEU A 43 -0.30 1.74 6.64
C LEU A 43 0.15 2.65 5.48
N TYR A 44 -0.78 3.35 4.83
CA TYR A 44 -0.44 4.33 3.81
C TYR A 44 0.36 5.51 4.39
N ASN A 45 -0.01 6.03 5.56
CA ASN A 45 0.73 7.10 6.22
C ASN A 45 2.14 6.64 6.58
N ARG A 46 2.29 5.43 7.14
CA ARG A 46 3.61 4.85 7.42
C ARG A 46 4.43 4.68 6.13
N PHE A 47 3.82 4.18 5.06
CA PHE A 47 4.46 4.11 3.75
C PHE A 47 4.91 5.49 3.24
N LYS A 48 4.15 6.56 3.50
CA LYS A 48 4.52 7.94 3.14
C LYS A 48 5.67 8.52 3.97
N GLU A 49 5.86 8.08 5.20
CA GLU A 49 7.03 8.44 6.00
C GLU A 49 8.32 7.85 5.40
N ILE A 50 8.24 6.61 4.92
CA ILE A 50 9.34 5.89 4.27
C ILE A 50 9.59 6.42 2.86
N VAL A 51 8.51 6.68 2.11
CA VAL A 51 8.51 7.14 0.72
C VAL A 51 7.86 8.53 0.62
N PRO A 52 8.55 9.60 1.04
CA PRO A 52 8.00 10.95 0.96
C PRO A 52 7.82 11.41 -0.51
N SER A 53 8.70 10.94 -1.39
CA SER A 53 8.71 11.30 -2.81
C SER A 53 7.48 10.79 -3.56
N LYS A 54 6.76 11.70 -4.23
CA LYS A 54 5.60 11.36 -5.06
C LYS A 54 5.97 10.60 -6.33
N SER A 55 7.16 10.84 -6.90
CA SER A 55 7.61 10.11 -8.08
C SER A 55 7.94 8.66 -7.73
N GLU A 56 8.59 8.44 -6.59
CA GLU A 56 8.93 7.11 -6.08
C GLU A 56 7.67 6.32 -5.70
N GLU A 57 6.73 6.93 -4.98
CA GLU A 57 5.41 6.36 -4.70
C GLU A 57 4.73 5.85 -5.97
N LYS A 58 4.69 6.67 -7.03
CA LYS A 58 4.09 6.30 -8.31
C LYS A 58 4.81 5.12 -8.97
N GLN A 59 6.13 5.05 -8.89
CA GLN A 59 6.91 3.95 -9.46
C GLN A 59 6.66 2.64 -8.72
N LEU A 60 6.64 2.69 -7.38
CA LEU A 60 6.33 1.55 -6.53
C LEU A 60 4.90 1.05 -6.75
N PHE A 61 3.92 1.96 -6.76
CA PHE A 61 2.52 1.63 -7.03
C PHE A 61 2.38 0.96 -8.38
N ARG A 62 2.94 1.55 -9.44
CA ARG A 62 2.89 0.96 -10.78
C ARG A 62 3.48 -0.46 -10.80
N THR A 63 4.64 -0.65 -10.20
CA THR A 63 5.32 -1.96 -10.18
C THR A 63 4.51 -3.02 -9.44
N PHE A 64 3.86 -2.63 -8.35
CA PHE A 64 3.01 -3.54 -7.57
C PHE A 64 1.67 -3.82 -8.26
N ASP A 65 0.98 -2.77 -8.70
CA ASP A 65 -0.32 -2.82 -9.37
C ASP A 65 -0.27 -3.73 -10.61
N GLU A 66 0.80 -3.63 -11.42
CA GLU A 66 1.01 -4.48 -12.61
C GLU A 66 1.21 -5.97 -12.27
N ARG A 67 1.78 -6.29 -11.10
CA ARG A 67 2.09 -7.67 -10.69
C ARG A 67 0.93 -8.34 -9.94
N ALA A 68 0.25 -7.59 -9.09
CA ALA A 68 -0.83 -8.09 -8.24
C ALA A 68 -2.22 -7.90 -8.86
N GLU A 69 -2.32 -7.25 -10.03
CA GLU A 69 -3.58 -6.94 -10.72
C GLU A 69 -4.56 -6.13 -9.84
N VAL A 70 -4.03 -5.11 -9.16
CA VAL A 70 -4.76 -4.24 -8.22
C VAL A 70 -4.52 -2.76 -8.50
N SER A 71 -5.18 -1.87 -7.76
CA SER A 71 -4.87 -0.44 -7.75
C SER A 71 -4.64 0.13 -6.34
N CYS A 72 -3.38 0.39 -6.00
CA CYS A 72 -2.99 1.10 -4.77
C CYS A 72 -3.65 2.48 -4.68
N TRP A 73 -3.66 3.21 -5.79
CA TRP A 73 -4.25 4.56 -5.82
C TRP A 73 -5.75 4.51 -5.51
N GLN A 74 -6.51 3.60 -6.13
CA GLN A 74 -7.95 3.48 -5.86
C GLN A 74 -8.22 3.07 -4.42
N ALA A 75 -7.42 2.16 -3.85
CA ALA A 75 -7.59 1.72 -2.45
C ALA A 75 -7.41 2.88 -1.47
N VAL A 76 -6.35 3.68 -1.66
CA VAL A 76 -6.09 4.86 -0.82
C VAL A 76 -7.17 5.92 -1.01
N GLN A 77 -7.62 6.17 -2.24
CA GLN A 77 -8.70 7.14 -2.50
C GLN A 77 -10.02 6.71 -1.88
N ALA A 78 -10.37 5.43 -1.99
CA ALA A 78 -11.58 4.88 -1.38
C ALA A 78 -11.53 5.00 0.15
N ALA A 79 -10.40 4.67 0.78
CA ALA A 79 -10.22 4.81 2.22
C ALA A 79 -10.26 6.27 2.71
N LYS A 80 -9.77 7.22 1.91
CA LYS A 80 -9.87 8.66 2.21
C LYS A 80 -11.31 9.18 2.11
N LYS A 81 -12.13 8.62 1.21
CA LYS A 81 -13.53 9.01 1.01
C LYS A 81 -14.53 8.32 1.93
N ALA A 82 -14.20 7.14 2.43
CA ALA A 82 -15.01 6.41 3.40
C ALA A 82 -15.20 7.22 4.70
N GLU A 83 -16.24 6.94 5.48
CA GLU A 83 -16.50 7.53 6.80
C GLU A 83 -15.81 6.72 7.91
N PRO A 84 -15.49 7.33 9.09
CA PRO A 84 -14.88 6.60 10.20
C PRO A 84 -15.67 5.33 10.58
N GLY A 85 -14.99 4.21 10.75
CA GLY A 85 -15.57 2.90 11.04
C GLY A 85 -16.05 2.12 9.81
N GLU A 86 -15.99 2.69 8.61
CA GLU A 86 -16.32 1.99 7.37
C GLU A 86 -15.18 1.06 6.90
N LYS A 87 -15.56 0.09 6.08
CA LYS A 87 -14.63 -0.82 5.42
C LYS A 87 -14.62 -0.55 3.92
N VAL A 88 -13.44 -0.63 3.33
CA VAL A 88 -13.20 -0.50 1.90
C VAL A 88 -13.05 -1.88 1.29
N LYS A 89 -13.79 -2.12 0.21
CA LYS A 89 -13.58 -3.23 -0.72
C LYS A 89 -13.61 -2.69 -2.14
N LEU A 90 -12.66 -3.11 -2.97
CA LEU A 90 -12.59 -2.80 -4.39
C LEU A 90 -13.11 -3.95 -5.26
#